data_AF-A0A9P2LKB2-F1
#
_entry.id   AF-A0A9P2LKB2-F1
#
_cell.length_a   1.000
_cell.length_b   1.000
_cell.length_c   1.000
_cell.angle_alpha   90.00
_cell.angle_beta   90.00
_cell.angle_gamma   90.00
#
_symmetry.space_group_name_H-M   'P 1'
#
loop_
_entity.id
_entity.type
_entity.pdbx_description
1 polymer ?
#
loop_
_entity_poly.entity_id
_entity_poly.type
_entity_poly.pdbx_seq_one_letter_code
_entity_poly.pdbx_strand_id
1 'polypeptide(L)'
;MKAILCRYRRLLWNYFKYGEKFSCKQMRSIVYKLIKESFNLDDTKKNPLYFRIMDCINFGISFIDFYENNQNGGIIMKLKELSEKMKIKMNDKENIRDIESDEEYYYYVGKLIKFLLSKSKTENKTYALARPLFKIRSNKIIRGKMKMLMEKYCNEISFGNYRVENIFKMINSYEIDEKINEDGQTILMVAIMDNINEIYAKKNEENKNESGN
;
A
#
# COMPACT_ATOMS: atom_id res chain seq x y z
N MET A 1 16.33 -12.92 -3.41
CA MET A 1 17.22 -12.13 -2.50
C MET A 1 18.72 -12.19 -2.84
N LYS A 2 19.36 -13.37 -2.93
CA LYS A 2 20.81 -13.52 -3.26
C LYS A 2 21.24 -12.75 -4.53
N ALA A 3 20.45 -12.85 -5.61
CA ALA A 3 20.74 -12.15 -6.87
C ALA A 3 20.72 -10.61 -6.75
N ILE A 4 19.87 -10.04 -5.89
CA ILE A 4 19.85 -8.60 -5.62
C ILE A 4 21.15 -8.19 -4.91
N LEU A 5 21.52 -8.91 -3.85
CA LEU A 5 22.74 -8.62 -3.10
C LEU A 5 23.98 -8.72 -4.00
N CYS A 6 24.04 -9.71 -4.90
CA CYS A 6 25.13 -9.81 -5.88
C CYS A 6 25.12 -8.63 -6.87
N ARG A 7 23.95 -8.27 -7.42
CA ARG A 7 23.80 -7.18 -8.41
C ARG A 7 24.19 -5.82 -7.83
N TYR A 8 23.81 -5.55 -6.60
CA TYR A 8 24.05 -4.27 -5.93
C TYR A 8 25.25 -4.30 -4.98
N ARG A 9 26.05 -5.39 -4.96
CA ARG A 9 27.17 -5.58 -4.03
C ARG A 9 28.15 -4.42 -4.03
N ARG A 10 28.65 -4.05 -5.22
CA ARG A 10 29.64 -2.97 -5.38
C ARG A 10 29.06 -1.62 -4.95
N LEU A 11 27.82 -1.38 -5.32
CA LEU A 11 27.06 -0.17 -5.01
C LEU A 11 26.86 -0.02 -3.48
N LEU A 12 26.41 -1.08 -2.81
CA LEU A 12 26.28 -1.12 -1.35
C LEU A 12 27.64 -1.02 -0.65
N TRP A 13 28.65 -1.73 -1.14
CA TRP A 13 30.01 -1.66 -0.61
C TRP A 13 30.58 -0.24 -0.67
N ASN A 14 30.44 0.43 -1.81
CA ASN A 14 30.92 1.80 -1.96
C ASN A 14 30.19 2.77 -1.02
N TYR A 15 28.87 2.64 -0.87
CA TYR A 15 28.11 3.45 0.08
C TYR A 15 28.59 3.22 1.52
N PHE A 16 28.66 1.96 1.98
CA PHE A 16 29.02 1.68 3.37
C PHE A 16 30.50 1.94 3.69
N LYS A 17 31.40 1.75 2.72
CA LYS A 17 32.84 1.92 2.94
C LYS A 17 33.31 3.36 2.72
N TYR A 18 32.80 4.01 1.67
CA TYR A 18 33.30 5.31 1.21
C TYR A 18 32.27 6.44 1.33
N GLY A 19 31.02 6.14 1.70
CA GLY A 19 29.95 7.15 1.77
C GLY A 19 29.41 7.58 0.40
N GLU A 20 29.73 6.84 -0.67
CA GLU A 20 29.24 7.16 -2.03
C GLU A 20 27.72 7.06 -2.11
N LYS A 21 27.04 8.18 -2.41
CA LYS A 21 25.58 8.26 -2.44
C LYS A 21 24.97 7.55 -3.65
N PHE A 22 23.84 6.88 -3.45
CA PHE A 22 22.97 6.42 -4.54
C PHE A 22 22.23 7.59 -5.20
N SER A 23 21.80 7.43 -6.45
CA SER A 23 20.69 8.25 -6.96
C SER A 23 19.37 7.79 -6.38
N CYS A 24 18.40 8.70 -6.22
CA CYS A 24 17.07 8.35 -5.71
C CYS A 24 16.39 7.25 -6.55
N LYS A 25 16.59 7.27 -7.87
CA LYS A 25 16.09 6.23 -8.79
C LYS A 25 16.72 4.86 -8.53
N GLN A 26 18.04 4.81 -8.33
CA GLN A 26 18.72 3.56 -7.97
C GLN A 26 18.22 3.04 -6.62
N MET A 27 18.04 3.95 -5.66
CA MET A 27 17.54 3.63 -4.33
C MET A 27 16.14 3.00 -4.38
N ARG A 28 15.19 3.70 -5.00
CA ARG A 28 13.81 3.23 -5.21
C ARG A 28 13.80 1.85 -5.86
N SER A 29 14.64 1.63 -6.88
CA SER A 29 14.72 0.33 -7.55
C SER A 29 15.28 -0.80 -6.68
N ILE A 30 16.28 -0.52 -5.83
CA ILE A 30 16.82 -1.50 -4.88
C ILE A 30 15.73 -1.88 -3.87
N VAL A 31 15.10 -0.88 -3.24
CA VAL A 31 14.07 -1.08 -2.22
C VAL A 31 12.87 -1.83 -2.79
N TYR A 32 12.38 -1.41 -3.95
CA TYR A 32 11.31 -2.10 -4.66
C TYR A 32 11.60 -3.60 -4.83
N LYS A 33 12.81 -3.94 -5.30
CA LYS A 33 13.22 -5.33 -5.52
C LYS A 33 13.36 -6.10 -4.21
N LEU A 34 13.89 -5.47 -3.15
CA LEU A 34 14.00 -6.10 -1.83
C LEU A 34 12.62 -6.45 -1.27
N ILE A 35 11.68 -5.51 -1.29
CA ILE A 35 10.30 -5.72 -0.84
C ILE A 35 9.64 -6.82 -1.69
N LYS A 36 9.75 -6.75 -3.02
CA LYS A 36 9.18 -7.78 -3.90
C LYS A 36 9.70 -9.18 -3.58
N GLU A 37 11.01 -9.32 -3.36
CA GLU A 37 11.62 -10.61 -3.08
C GLU A 37 11.31 -11.15 -1.68
N SER A 38 11.02 -10.28 -0.69
CA SER A 38 10.66 -10.72 0.66
C SER A 38 9.36 -11.53 0.69
N PHE A 39 8.42 -11.23 -0.22
CA PHE A 39 7.18 -12.00 -0.39
C PHE A 39 7.37 -13.42 -0.93
N ASN A 40 8.55 -13.74 -1.49
CA ASN A 40 8.88 -15.08 -1.97
C ASN A 40 9.57 -15.94 -0.91
N LEU A 41 9.84 -15.40 0.29
CA LEU A 41 10.47 -16.17 1.37
C LEU A 41 9.50 -17.24 1.90
N ASP A 42 10.04 -18.37 2.34
CA ASP A 42 9.27 -19.41 3.01
C ASP A 42 8.89 -18.96 4.42
N ASP A 43 7.68 -19.32 4.87
CA ASP A 43 7.26 -19.03 6.24
C ASP A 43 8.00 -19.93 7.24
N THR A 44 8.39 -19.37 8.38
CA THR A 44 9.19 -20.10 9.38
C THR A 44 8.68 -19.82 10.79
N LYS A 45 8.71 -20.83 11.68
CA LYS A 45 8.25 -20.67 13.08
C LYS A 45 9.09 -19.67 13.88
N LYS A 46 10.41 -19.58 13.60
CA LYS A 46 11.33 -18.70 14.33
C LYS A 46 11.24 -17.23 13.88
N ASN A 47 10.93 -17.00 12.61
CA ASN A 47 10.75 -15.67 12.06
C ASN A 47 9.60 -15.68 11.04
N PRO A 48 8.36 -15.42 11.49
CA PRO A 48 7.20 -15.43 10.62
C PRO A 48 7.39 -14.50 9.42
N LEU A 49 6.86 -14.92 8.28
CA LEU A 49 6.96 -14.18 7.02
C LEU A 49 6.54 -12.71 7.14
N TYR A 50 5.47 -12.44 7.88
CA TYR A 50 4.93 -11.10 8.07
C TYR A 50 5.98 -10.12 8.59
N PHE A 51 6.68 -10.47 9.68
CA PHE A 51 7.67 -9.59 10.29
C PHE A 51 8.82 -9.30 9.32
N ARG A 52 9.30 -10.30 8.58
CA ARG A 52 10.35 -10.10 7.57
C ARG A 52 9.93 -9.17 6.44
N ILE A 53 8.69 -9.26 5.98
CA ILE A 53 8.17 -8.35 4.96
C ILE A 53 8.10 -6.93 5.52
N MET A 54 7.55 -6.76 6.73
CA MET A 54 7.44 -5.46 7.39
C MET A 54 8.81 -4.84 7.66
N ASP A 55 9.79 -5.62 8.10
CA ASP A 55 11.17 -5.15 8.28
C ASP A 55 11.77 -4.67 6.95
N CYS A 56 11.55 -5.39 5.85
CA CYS A 56 12.02 -4.98 4.52
C CYS A 56 11.34 -3.68 4.05
N ILE A 57 10.03 -3.53 4.32
CA ILE A 57 9.28 -2.32 3.97
C ILE A 57 9.76 -1.15 4.81
N ASN A 58 9.84 -1.30 6.14
CA ASN A 58 10.28 -0.24 7.05
C ASN A 58 11.70 0.21 6.73
N PHE A 59 12.63 -0.74 6.58
CA PHE A 59 13.99 -0.43 6.16
C PHE A 59 13.99 0.29 4.80
N GLY A 60 13.26 -0.23 3.82
CA GLY A 60 13.22 0.32 2.48
C GLY A 60 12.66 1.75 2.42
N ILE A 61 11.53 2.00 3.09
CA ILE A 61 10.89 3.32 3.18
C ILE A 61 11.83 4.30 3.88
N SER A 62 12.37 3.96 5.06
CA SER A 62 13.30 4.84 5.78
C SER A 62 14.53 5.16 4.95
N PHE A 63 15.00 4.21 4.14
CA PHE A 63 16.17 4.41 3.30
C PHE A 63 15.86 5.29 2.07
N ILE A 64 14.68 5.17 1.46
CA ILE A 64 14.20 6.10 0.43
C ILE A 64 14.03 7.51 1.04
N ASP A 65 13.36 7.61 2.18
CA ASP A 65 13.02 8.87 2.85
C ASP A 65 14.27 9.66 3.22
N PHE A 66 15.30 8.99 3.76
CA PHE A 66 16.61 9.59 4.04
C PHE A 66 17.24 10.25 2.80
N TYR A 67 17.11 9.64 1.62
CA TYR A 67 17.64 10.17 0.37
C TYR A 67 16.80 11.32 -0.20
N GLU A 68 15.49 11.33 0.09
CA GLU A 68 14.53 12.26 -0.51
C GLU A 68 14.20 13.49 0.32
N ASN A 69 14.48 13.48 1.63
CA ASN A 69 14.15 14.56 2.57
C ASN A 69 14.82 15.92 2.26
N ASN A 70 15.62 16.02 1.20
CA ASN A 70 16.17 17.29 0.70
C ASN A 70 15.49 17.80 -0.58
N GLN A 71 14.45 17.15 -1.12
CA GLN A 71 13.91 17.52 -2.45
C GLN A 71 12.40 17.72 -2.58
N ASN A 72 11.50 17.05 -1.84
CA ASN A 72 10.04 17.29 -1.94
C ASN A 72 9.20 16.60 -0.83
N GLY A 73 9.74 16.49 0.40
CA GLY A 73 9.13 15.68 1.46
C GLY A 73 9.23 14.19 1.09
N GLY A 74 10.04 13.41 1.81
CA GLY A 74 10.29 12.03 1.44
C GLY A 74 9.02 11.16 1.38
N ILE A 75 9.17 9.92 0.89
CA ILE A 75 8.07 8.96 0.74
C ILE A 75 7.17 8.82 2.00
N ILE A 76 7.68 9.05 3.22
CA ILE A 76 6.87 9.02 4.44
C ILE A 76 5.86 10.15 4.46
N MET A 77 6.26 11.38 4.11
CA MET A 77 5.36 12.53 4.05
C MET A 77 4.29 12.31 2.98
N LYS A 78 4.69 11.81 1.81
CA LYS A 78 3.76 11.46 0.74
C LYS A 78 2.72 10.42 1.18
N LEU A 79 3.12 9.36 1.88
CA LEU A 79 2.18 8.34 2.39
C LEU A 79 1.19 8.92 3.41
N LYS A 80 1.62 9.89 4.24
CA LYS A 80 0.72 10.61 5.16
C LYS A 80 -0.29 11.47 4.41
N GLU A 81 0.16 12.22 3.41
CA GLU A 81 -0.73 13.02 2.55
C GLU A 81 -1.76 12.16 1.85
N LEU A 82 -1.35 11.02 1.30
CA LEU A 82 -2.26 10.05 0.66
C LEU A 82 -3.30 9.51 1.66
N SER A 83 -2.90 9.20 2.89
CA SER A 83 -3.82 8.79 3.97
C SER A 83 -4.85 9.87 4.28
N GLU A 84 -4.42 11.12 4.44
CA GLU A 84 -5.33 12.23 4.75
C GLU A 84 -6.27 12.56 3.58
N LYS A 85 -5.76 12.57 2.34
CA LYS A 85 -6.61 12.70 1.15
C LYS A 85 -7.68 11.61 1.11
N MET A 86 -7.29 10.35 1.37
CA MET A 86 -8.23 9.23 1.40
C MET A 86 -9.31 9.42 2.45
N LYS A 87 -8.95 9.83 3.67
CA LYS A 87 -9.93 10.09 4.73
C LYS A 87 -10.91 11.19 4.32
N ILE A 88 -10.44 12.28 3.72
CA ILE A 88 -11.30 13.37 3.28
C ILE A 88 -12.27 12.89 2.20
N LYS A 89 -11.76 12.32 1.10
CA LYS A 89 -12.59 11.92 -0.05
C LYS A 89 -13.56 10.78 0.27
N MET A 90 -13.13 9.80 1.06
CA MET A 90 -13.97 8.68 1.46
C MET A 90 -15.13 9.11 2.37
N ASN A 91 -14.94 10.16 3.19
CA ASN A 91 -15.96 10.66 4.11
C ASN A 91 -16.91 11.69 3.49
N ASP A 92 -16.64 12.16 2.28
CA ASP A 92 -17.49 13.10 1.56
C ASP A 92 -18.78 12.39 1.09
N LYS A 93 -19.92 12.80 1.65
CA LYS A 93 -21.24 12.21 1.32
C LYS A 93 -21.95 12.96 0.19
N GLU A 94 -21.52 14.18 -0.09
CA GLU A 94 -22.23 15.11 -0.97
C GLU A 94 -21.56 15.15 -2.33
N ASN A 95 -20.22 15.18 -2.37
CA ASN A 95 -19.45 15.29 -3.60
C ASN A 95 -18.34 14.24 -3.65
N ILE A 96 -18.53 13.20 -4.48
CA ILE A 96 -17.45 12.24 -4.75
C ILE A 96 -16.35 12.97 -5.51
N ARG A 97 -15.19 13.14 -4.87
CA ARG A 97 -14.01 13.76 -5.49
C ARG A 97 -13.21 12.72 -6.23
N ASP A 98 -12.69 13.05 -7.41
CA ASP A 98 -11.89 12.13 -8.22
C ASP A 98 -10.48 11.89 -7.65
N ILE A 99 -9.86 10.78 -8.05
CA ILE A 99 -8.43 10.54 -7.82
C ILE A 99 -7.62 11.48 -8.71
N GLU A 100 -6.60 12.12 -8.14
CA GLU A 100 -5.82 13.18 -8.79
C GLU A 100 -4.47 12.70 -9.31
N SER A 101 -4.03 11.49 -8.93
CA SER A 101 -2.70 10.97 -9.25
C SER A 101 -2.63 9.44 -9.21
N ASP A 102 -1.67 8.89 -9.96
CA ASP A 102 -1.33 7.47 -9.94
C ASP A 102 -1.02 6.97 -8.53
N GLU A 103 -0.30 7.76 -7.73
CA GLU A 103 0.06 7.38 -6.37
C GLU A 103 -1.15 7.28 -5.45
N GLU A 104 -2.11 8.20 -5.60
CA GLU A 104 -3.39 8.13 -4.92
C GLU A 104 -4.19 6.90 -5.37
N TYR A 105 -4.21 6.61 -6.66
CA TYR A 105 -4.80 5.38 -7.19
C TYR A 105 -4.21 4.12 -6.54
N TYR A 106 -2.88 3.95 -6.56
CA TYR A 106 -2.24 2.76 -6.00
C TYR A 106 -2.47 2.62 -4.49
N TYR A 107 -2.48 3.75 -3.77
CA TYR A 107 -2.78 3.78 -2.35
C TYR A 107 -4.22 3.31 -2.07
N TYR A 108 -5.20 3.86 -2.79
CA TYR A 108 -6.62 3.56 -2.59
C TYR A 108 -6.92 2.10 -2.93
N VAL A 109 -6.36 1.61 -4.03
CA VAL A 109 -6.44 0.19 -4.43
C VAL A 109 -5.88 -0.70 -3.34
N GLY A 110 -4.69 -0.37 -2.79
CA GLY A 110 -4.07 -1.17 -1.74
C GLY A 110 -4.89 -1.22 -0.45
N LYS A 111 -5.43 -0.08 -0.02
CA LYS A 111 -6.30 0.01 1.17
C LYS A 111 -7.62 -0.71 0.98
N LEU A 112 -8.24 -0.62 -0.20
CA LEU A 112 -9.47 -1.36 -0.51
C LEU A 112 -9.21 -2.87 -0.54
N ILE A 113 -8.13 -3.32 -1.19
CA ILE A 113 -7.74 -4.75 -1.20
C ILE A 113 -7.52 -5.26 0.22
N LYS A 114 -6.79 -4.52 1.07
CA LYS A 114 -6.58 -4.89 2.47
C LYS A 114 -7.90 -5.03 3.21
N PHE A 115 -8.83 -4.09 3.01
CA PHE A 115 -10.16 -4.15 3.59
C PHE A 115 -10.91 -5.41 3.14
N LEU A 116 -10.94 -5.70 1.84
CA LEU A 116 -11.60 -6.89 1.32
C LEU A 116 -10.99 -8.19 1.86
N LEU A 117 -9.65 -8.31 1.86
CA LEU A 117 -8.95 -9.48 2.41
C LEU A 117 -9.26 -9.70 3.90
N SER A 118 -9.45 -8.62 4.66
CA SER A 118 -9.80 -8.72 6.08
C SER A 118 -11.20 -9.34 6.32
N LYS A 119 -12.09 -9.33 5.31
CA LYS A 119 -13.40 -9.99 5.35
C LYS A 119 -13.35 -11.51 5.17
N SER A 120 -12.20 -12.08 4.80
CA SER A 120 -12.05 -13.52 4.74
C SER A 120 -12.42 -14.17 6.08
N LYS A 121 -13.20 -15.26 6.06
CA LYS A 121 -13.56 -16.05 7.27
C LYS A 121 -12.60 -17.22 7.53
N THR A 122 -11.54 -17.36 6.72
CA THR A 122 -10.52 -18.39 6.93
C THR A 122 -9.88 -18.23 8.31
N GLU A 123 -9.79 -19.34 9.07
CA GLU A 123 -9.20 -19.37 10.42
C GLU A 123 -7.77 -18.82 10.43
N ASN A 124 -6.96 -19.21 9.44
CA ASN A 124 -5.58 -18.74 9.27
C ASN A 124 -5.48 -17.62 8.23
N LYS A 125 -5.84 -16.39 8.62
CA LYS A 125 -5.62 -15.19 7.79
C LYS A 125 -4.13 -14.84 7.76
N THR A 126 -3.43 -15.33 6.75
CA THR A 126 -2.01 -15.01 6.53
C THR A 126 -1.84 -14.10 5.33
N TYR A 127 -0.72 -13.38 5.28
CA TYR A 127 -0.33 -12.57 4.12
C TYR A 127 -0.06 -13.40 2.85
N ALA A 128 -0.14 -14.74 2.92
CA ALA A 128 -0.19 -15.59 1.75
C ALA A 128 -1.34 -15.20 0.79
N LEU A 129 -2.47 -14.71 1.33
CA LEU A 129 -3.60 -14.23 0.52
C LEU A 129 -3.25 -13.02 -0.36
N ALA A 130 -2.31 -12.19 0.09
CA ALA A 130 -1.88 -10.99 -0.63
C ALA A 130 -0.73 -11.29 -1.63
N ARG A 131 0.00 -12.40 -1.48
CA ARG A 131 1.15 -12.78 -2.34
C ARG A 131 0.88 -12.68 -3.84
N PRO A 132 -0.26 -13.15 -4.38
CA PRO A 132 -0.52 -13.05 -5.82
C PRO A 132 -0.54 -11.59 -6.32
N LEU A 133 -0.93 -10.64 -5.47
CA LEU A 133 -1.11 -9.23 -5.84
C LEU A 133 0.23 -8.51 -6.02
N PHE A 134 1.24 -8.89 -5.25
CA PHE A 134 2.57 -8.27 -5.28
C PHE A 134 3.39 -8.60 -6.54
N LYS A 135 2.96 -9.60 -7.31
CA LYS A 135 3.62 -10.00 -8.57
C LYS A 135 2.99 -9.35 -9.80
N ILE A 136 1.79 -8.78 -9.68
CA ILE A 136 1.05 -8.22 -10.79
C ILE A 136 1.73 -6.94 -11.27
N ARG A 137 1.90 -6.79 -12.59
CA ARG A 137 2.50 -5.61 -13.24
C ARG A 137 1.57 -4.84 -14.16
N SER A 138 0.30 -5.26 -14.23
CA SER A 138 -0.73 -4.66 -15.08
C SER A 138 -1.89 -4.18 -14.21
N ASN A 139 -2.24 -2.90 -14.37
CA ASN A 139 -3.38 -2.28 -13.70
C ASN A 139 -4.70 -2.96 -14.06
N LYS A 140 -4.82 -3.46 -15.30
CA LYS A 140 -5.97 -4.27 -15.72
C LYS A 140 -6.13 -5.53 -14.87
N ILE A 141 -5.04 -6.24 -14.62
CA ILE A 141 -5.06 -7.46 -13.79
C ILE A 141 -5.36 -7.11 -12.33
N ILE A 142 -4.80 -6.03 -11.79
CA ILE A 142 -5.11 -5.55 -10.44
C ILE A 142 -6.60 -5.23 -10.29
N ARG A 143 -7.18 -4.46 -11.21
CA ARG A 143 -8.60 -4.14 -11.21
C ARG A 143 -9.46 -5.39 -11.25
N GLY A 144 -9.11 -6.35 -12.10
CA GLY A 144 -9.78 -7.64 -12.16
C GLY A 144 -9.76 -8.37 -10.81
N LYS A 145 -8.59 -8.46 -10.17
CA LYS A 145 -8.46 -9.10 -8.85
C LYS A 145 -9.22 -8.36 -7.75
N MET A 146 -9.21 -7.04 -7.75
CA MET A 146 -10.00 -6.22 -6.83
C MET A 146 -11.50 -6.47 -6.99
N LYS A 147 -12.01 -6.52 -8.23
CA LYS A 147 -13.42 -6.83 -8.51
C LYS A 147 -13.79 -8.24 -8.04
N MET A 148 -12.95 -9.24 -8.31
CA MET A 148 -13.15 -10.60 -7.80
C MET A 148 -13.20 -10.65 -6.26
N LEU A 149 -12.34 -9.88 -5.58
CA LEU A 149 -12.37 -9.78 -4.12
C LEU A 149 -13.64 -9.08 -3.62
N MET A 150 -14.11 -8.04 -4.32
CA MET A 150 -15.35 -7.35 -4.00
C MET A 150 -16.55 -8.29 -4.13
N GLU A 151 -16.67 -9.02 -5.25
CA GLU A 151 -17.72 -10.01 -5.48
C GLU A 151 -17.69 -11.13 -4.43
N LYS A 152 -16.49 -11.60 -4.06
CA LYS A 152 -16.33 -12.67 -3.08
C LYS A 152 -16.77 -12.27 -1.67
N TYR A 153 -16.59 -11.00 -1.29
CA TYR A 153 -16.80 -10.52 0.07
C TYR A 153 -17.93 -9.51 0.21
N CYS A 154 -18.72 -9.27 -0.84
CA CYS A 154 -19.80 -8.28 -0.83
C CYS A 154 -20.86 -8.58 0.24
N ASN A 155 -21.11 -9.87 0.51
CA ASN A 155 -22.03 -10.33 1.54
C ASN A 155 -21.60 -9.96 2.97
N GLU A 156 -20.32 -9.64 3.20
CA GLU A 156 -19.77 -9.19 4.49
C GLU A 156 -19.72 -7.66 4.61
N ILE A 157 -20.21 -6.94 3.60
CA ILE A 157 -20.21 -5.48 3.53
C ILE A 157 -21.65 -4.99 3.61
N SER A 158 -21.96 -4.15 4.59
CA SER A 158 -23.29 -3.55 4.72
C SER A 158 -23.64 -2.77 3.46
N PHE A 159 -24.85 -2.98 2.96
CA PHE A 159 -25.42 -2.18 1.89
C PHE A 159 -25.48 -0.69 2.31
N GLY A 160 -25.11 0.23 1.42
CA GLY A 160 -25.04 1.66 1.74
C GLY A 160 -23.79 2.06 2.54
N ASN A 161 -22.75 1.24 2.56
CA ASN A 161 -21.45 1.63 3.09
C ASN A 161 -20.77 2.62 2.13
N TYR A 162 -21.21 3.89 2.23
CA TYR A 162 -20.79 4.98 1.34
C TYR A 162 -19.27 5.13 1.24
N ARG A 163 -18.53 4.81 2.29
CA ARG A 163 -17.07 4.87 2.30
C ARG A 163 -16.45 3.89 1.31
N VAL A 164 -16.86 2.63 1.40
CA VAL A 164 -16.40 1.57 0.50
C VAL A 164 -16.86 1.86 -0.93
N GLU A 165 -18.11 2.29 -1.08
CA GLU A 165 -18.68 2.64 -2.38
C GLU A 165 -17.97 3.82 -3.04
N ASN A 166 -17.66 4.88 -2.30
CA ASN A 166 -16.92 6.04 -2.79
C ASN A 166 -15.54 5.63 -3.28
N ILE A 167 -14.77 4.87 -2.48
CA ILE A 167 -13.44 4.39 -2.88
C ILE A 167 -13.53 3.51 -4.13
N PHE A 168 -14.50 2.59 -4.15
CA PHE A 168 -14.68 1.71 -5.30
C PHE A 168 -15.04 2.50 -6.56
N LYS A 169 -15.93 3.50 -6.46
CA LYS A 169 -16.29 4.40 -7.57
C LYS A 169 -15.06 5.17 -8.07
N MET A 170 -14.35 5.85 -7.16
CA MET A 170 -13.13 6.62 -7.46
C MET A 170 -12.08 5.78 -8.20
N ILE A 171 -11.81 4.56 -7.73
CA ILE A 171 -10.83 3.66 -8.38
C ILE A 171 -11.28 3.27 -9.79
N ASN A 172 -12.57 3.02 -10.00
CA ASN A 172 -13.09 2.61 -11.31
C ASN A 172 -13.23 3.78 -12.30
N SER A 173 -13.41 5.02 -11.83
CA SER A 173 -13.48 6.22 -12.69
C SER A 173 -12.11 6.74 -13.12
N TYR A 174 -11.06 6.46 -12.35
CA TYR A 174 -9.71 6.92 -12.69
C TYR A 174 -9.16 6.23 -13.94
N GLU A 175 -8.54 6.99 -14.84
CA GLU A 175 -7.78 6.45 -15.97
C GLU A 175 -6.30 6.34 -15.58
N ILE A 176 -5.71 5.16 -15.79
CA ILE A 176 -4.32 4.90 -15.45
C ILE A 176 -3.66 4.09 -16.55
N ASP A 177 -2.36 4.35 -16.77
CA ASP A 177 -1.52 3.55 -17.66
C ASP A 177 -1.61 2.07 -17.31
N GLU A 178 -1.56 1.19 -18.32
CA GLU A 178 -1.69 -0.24 -18.07
C GLU A 178 -0.52 -0.78 -17.21
N LYS A 179 0.69 -0.25 -17.40
CA LYS A 179 1.90 -0.76 -16.76
C LYS A 179 2.12 -0.12 -15.40
N ILE A 180 2.35 -0.96 -14.40
CA ILE A 180 2.69 -0.51 -13.05
C ILE A 180 4.19 -0.24 -12.94
N ASN A 181 4.56 1.00 -12.59
CA ASN A 181 5.94 1.39 -12.33
C ASN A 181 6.41 0.95 -10.93
N GLU A 182 7.71 1.09 -10.63
CA GLU A 182 8.28 0.60 -9.35
C GLU A 182 7.72 1.34 -8.13
N ASP A 183 7.42 2.63 -8.27
CA ASP A 183 6.91 3.47 -7.18
C ASP A 183 5.45 3.14 -6.87
N GLY A 184 4.60 3.03 -7.89
CA GLY A 184 3.22 2.59 -7.76
C GLY A 184 3.11 1.20 -7.16
N GLN A 185 4.00 0.28 -7.56
CA GLN A 185 4.07 -1.05 -6.94
C GLN A 185 4.47 -0.98 -5.47
N THR A 186 5.43 -0.10 -5.12
CA THR A 186 5.86 0.11 -3.74
C THR A 186 4.72 0.67 -2.90
N ILE A 187 4.04 1.72 -3.37
CA ILE A 187 2.89 2.33 -2.67
C ILE A 187 1.77 1.31 -2.47
N LEU A 188 1.43 0.54 -3.50
CA LEU A 188 0.44 -0.53 -3.41
C LEU A 188 0.82 -1.57 -2.34
N MET A 189 2.08 -2.04 -2.36
CA MET A 189 2.58 -3.02 -1.38
C MET A 189 2.47 -2.47 0.05
N VAL A 190 2.90 -1.22 0.26
CA VAL A 190 2.85 -0.54 1.56
C VAL A 190 1.40 -0.39 2.02
N ALA A 191 0.49 0.07 1.16
CA ALA A 191 -0.92 0.25 1.50
C ALA A 191 -1.63 -1.07 1.86
N ILE A 192 -1.29 -2.19 1.18
CA ILE A 192 -1.82 -3.52 1.52
C ILE A 192 -1.27 -4.02 2.86
N MET A 193 0.02 -3.77 3.13
CA MET A 193 0.73 -4.27 4.30
C MET A 193 0.54 -3.42 5.56
N ASP A 194 0.15 -2.16 5.41
CA ASP A 194 -0.10 -1.21 6.49
C ASP A 194 -0.88 -1.89 7.63
N ASN A 195 -0.66 -1.51 8.88
CA ASN A 195 -1.47 -1.97 10.01
C ASN A 195 -2.80 -1.19 10.09
N ILE A 196 -2.82 0.09 9.68
CA ILE A 196 -4.01 0.95 9.69
C ILE A 196 -4.77 0.86 8.37
N ASN A 197 -6.10 0.86 8.42
CA ASN A 197 -6.95 1.00 7.23
C ASN A 197 -8.01 2.05 7.52
N GLU A 198 -7.99 3.13 6.74
CA GLU A 198 -8.82 4.32 6.85
C GLU A 198 -10.31 3.96 6.74
N ILE A 199 -10.64 2.91 5.99
CA ILE A 199 -12.03 2.43 5.83
C ILE A 199 -12.63 2.05 7.19
N TYR A 200 -11.82 1.52 8.11
CA TYR A 200 -12.26 1.17 9.46
C TYR A 200 -12.32 2.33 10.45
N ALA A 201 -11.68 3.46 10.16
CA ALA A 201 -11.59 4.56 11.11
C ALA A 201 -12.98 5.14 11.37
N LYS A 202 -13.65 4.77 12.47
CA LYS A 202 -14.94 5.37 12.84
C LYS A 202 -14.80 6.89 12.77
N LYS A 203 -15.79 7.57 12.21
CA LYS A 203 -15.90 9.03 12.42
C LYS A 203 -15.91 9.17 13.94
N ASN A 204 -14.93 9.86 14.53
CA ASN A 204 -15.07 10.26 15.92
C ASN A 204 -16.38 11.06 15.95
N GLU A 205 -17.37 10.54 16.66
CA GLU A 205 -18.56 11.31 17.03
C GLU A 205 -18.07 12.41 17.96
N GLU A 206 -17.58 13.51 17.39
CA GLU A 206 -17.51 14.76 18.13
C GLU A 206 -18.95 15.16 18.46
N ASN A 207 -19.24 15.07 19.77
CA ASN A 207 -20.41 15.56 20.50
C ASN A 207 -21.70 14.73 20.44
N LYS A 208 -21.64 13.51 20.99
CA LYS A 208 -22.67 13.13 21.98
C LYS A 208 -22.50 14.02 23.20
N ASN A 209 -23.19 15.16 23.20
CA ASN A 209 -23.71 15.90 24.36
C ASN A 209 -24.25 17.25 23.86
N GLU A 210 -25.21 17.23 22.93
CA GLU A 210 -26.42 17.99 23.20
C GLU A 210 -27.05 17.31 24.42
N SER A 211 -26.62 17.77 25.59
CA SER A 211 -27.27 17.49 26.85
C SER A 211 -28.72 17.95 26.72
N GLY A 212 -29.61 16.99 26.52
CA GLY A 212 -30.97 17.11 26.99
C GLY A 212 -30.94 17.35 28.49
N ASN A 213 -31.17 18.61 28.87
CA ASN A 213 -32.10 19.09 29.89
C ASN A 213 -31.84 20.56 30.17
#